data_AF-A0A8T6U8R4-F1
#
_entry.id   AF-A0A8T6U8R4-F1
#
_cell.length_a   1.000
_cell.length_b   1.000
_cell.length_c   1.000
_cell.angle_alpha   90.00
_cell.angle_beta   90.00
_cell.angle_gamma   90.00
#
_symmetry.space_group_name_H-M   'P 1'
#
loop_
_entity.id
_entity.type
_entity.pdbx_description
1 polymer ?
#
loop_
_entity_poly.entity_id
_entity_poly.type
_entity_poly.pdbx_seq_one_letter_code
_entity_poly.pdbx_strand_id
1 'polypeptide(L)'
;TSVEDGIPKDLRKRRISLPLIHLYKSTEAGEREALLEDLRVLARKDRGDRKIALDRILQNLKTTGSLEYCTKKIDEYVAQSIGDIHFLRDTNFKFYLIQMARSLQPA
;
A
#
# COMPACT_ATOMS: atom_id res chain seq x y z
N THR A 1 2.38 -25.20 -1.23
CA THR A 1 1.49 -24.10 -0.80
C THR A 1 0.65 -23.69 -1.98
N SER A 2 -0.67 -23.52 -1.80
CA SER A 2 -1.54 -23.12 -2.91
C SER A 2 -1.14 -21.73 -3.38
N VAL A 3 -1.23 -21.43 -4.68
CA VAL A 3 -0.98 -20.06 -5.21
C VAL A 3 -1.82 -19.03 -4.45
N GLU A 4 -2.99 -19.43 -3.96
CA GLU A 4 -3.89 -18.59 -3.16
C GLU A 4 -3.34 -18.18 -1.78
N ASP A 5 -2.41 -18.95 -1.20
CA ASP A 5 -1.79 -18.64 0.10
C ASP A 5 -0.71 -17.55 -0.02
N GLY A 6 -0.18 -17.33 -1.23
CA GLY A 6 0.86 -16.33 -1.51
C GLY A 6 0.35 -14.98 -2.03
N ILE A 7 -0.94 -14.88 -2.38
CA ILE A 7 -1.51 -13.62 -2.89
C ILE A 7 -1.82 -12.69 -1.70
N PRO A 8 -1.30 -11.45 -1.70
CA PRO A 8 -1.72 -10.42 -0.77
C PRO A 8 -3.25 -10.34 -0.67
N LYS A 9 -3.76 -10.29 0.57
CA LYS A 9 -5.21 -10.38 0.85
C LYS A 9 -5.99 -9.23 0.21
N ASP A 10 -5.38 -8.06 0.05
CA ASP A 10 -5.94 -6.90 -0.61
C ASP A 10 -6.14 -7.14 -2.11
N LEU A 11 -5.13 -7.69 -2.81
CA LEU A 11 -5.24 -8.09 -4.22
C LEU A 11 -6.32 -9.14 -4.42
N ARG A 12 -6.32 -10.19 -3.59
CA ARG A 12 -7.35 -11.25 -3.65
C ARG A 12 -8.76 -10.72 -3.42
N LYS A 13 -8.92 -9.76 -2.51
CA LYS A 13 -10.21 -9.12 -2.18
C LYS A 13 -10.55 -7.95 -3.09
N ARG A 14 -9.76 -7.67 -4.13
CA ARG A 14 -9.96 -6.56 -5.07
C ARG A 14 -10.06 -5.20 -4.36
N ARG A 15 -9.31 -5.03 -3.27
CA ARG A 15 -9.27 -3.77 -2.54
C ARG A 15 -8.32 -2.83 -3.25
N ILE A 16 -8.81 -1.62 -3.55
CA ILE A 16 -7.96 -0.53 -4.02
C ILE A 16 -7.15 -0.05 -2.81
N SER A 17 -5.92 -0.51 -2.69
CA SER A 17 -4.98 -0.12 -1.64
C SER A 17 -4.07 1.01 -2.11
N LEU A 18 -3.51 1.78 -1.17
CA LEU A 18 -2.62 2.91 -1.49
C LEU A 18 -1.41 2.51 -2.36
N PRO A 19 -0.75 1.35 -2.15
CA PRO A 19 0.32 0.90 -3.04
C PRO A 19 -0.13 0.73 -4.49
N LEU A 20 -1.37 0.26 -4.73
CA LEU A 20 -1.92 0.11 -6.08
C LEU A 20 -2.27 1.45 -6.73
N ILE A 21 -2.76 2.40 -5.94
CA ILE A 21 -3.02 3.76 -6.42
C ILE A 21 -1.71 4.41 -6.85
N HIS A 22 -0.66 4.29 -6.02
CA HIS A 22 0.67 4.80 -6.35
C HIS A 22 1.23 4.11 -7.59
N LEU A 23 1.17 2.77 -7.64
CA LEU A 23 1.61 1.99 -8.80
C LEU A 23 0.96 2.50 -10.09
N TYR A 24 -0.38 2.57 -10.14
CA TYR A 24 -1.10 3.04 -11.33
C TYR A 24 -0.69 4.46 -11.75
N LYS A 25 -0.47 5.34 -10.78
CA LYS A 25 -0.07 6.73 -11.02
C LYS A 25 1.36 6.83 -11.58
N SER A 26 2.24 5.95 -11.11
CA SER A 26 3.65 5.85 -11.52
C SER A 26 3.88 5.03 -12.78
N THR A 27 2.90 4.21 -13.19
CA THR A 27 2.93 3.47 -14.47
C THR A 27 2.69 4.41 -15.65
N GLU A 28 3.51 4.26 -16.69
CA GLU A 28 3.39 5.02 -17.94
C GLU A 28 2.07 4.73 -18.65
N ALA A 29 1.57 5.72 -19.42
CA ALA A 29 0.28 5.62 -20.07
C ALA A 29 0.14 4.38 -20.99
N GLY A 30 1.22 3.99 -21.68
CA GLY A 30 1.25 2.81 -22.56
C GLY A 30 1.20 1.47 -21.81
N GLU A 31 1.59 1.44 -20.54
CA GLU A 31 1.68 0.22 -19.73
C GLU A 31 0.49 0.03 -18.78
N ARG A 32 -0.34 1.07 -18.60
CA ARG A 32 -1.49 1.02 -17.70
C ARG A 32 -2.51 -0.06 -18.07
N GLU A 33 -2.75 -0.28 -19.36
CA GLU A 33 -3.71 -1.31 -19.77
C GLU A 33 -3.19 -2.72 -19.43
N ALA A 34 -1.88 -2.95 -19.56
CA ALA A 34 -1.27 -4.22 -19.15
C ALA A 34 -1.38 -4.45 -17.64
N LEU A 35 -1.12 -3.41 -16.82
CA LEU A 35 -1.33 -3.46 -15.37
C LEU A 35 -2.79 -3.76 -15.01
N LEU A 36 -3.74 -3.11 -15.69
CA LEU A 36 -5.17 -3.36 -15.47
C LEU A 36 -5.55 -4.80 -15.84
N GLU A 37 -5.00 -5.35 -16.91
CA GLU A 37 -5.25 -6.73 -17.29
C GLU A 37 -4.68 -7.71 -16.27
N ASP A 38 -3.45 -7.50 -15.77
CA ASP A 38 -2.87 -8.32 -14.70
C ASP A 38 -3.77 -8.30 -13.44
N LEU A 39 -4.30 -7.14 -13.07
CA LEU A 39 -5.25 -7.01 -11.94
C LEU A 39 -6.59 -7.72 -12.22
N ARG A 40 -7.09 -7.69 -13.46
CA ARG A 40 -8.29 -8.44 -13.88
C ARG A 40 -8.04 -9.94 -13.84
N VAL A 41 -6.88 -10.42 -14.26
CA VAL A 41 -6.49 -11.84 -14.20
C VAL A 41 -6.50 -12.33 -12.76
N LEU A 42 -5.94 -11.56 -11.81
CA LEU A 42 -6.02 -11.90 -10.38
C LEU A 42 -7.45 -11.99 -9.84
N ALA A 43 -8.39 -11.29 -10.47
CA ALA A 43 -9.81 -11.31 -10.10
C ALA A 43 -10.58 -12.51 -10.69
N ARG A 44 -10.12 -13.14 -11.78
CA ARG A 44 -10.81 -14.27 -12.45
C ARG A 44 -10.70 -15.54 -11.62
N LYS A 45 -11.66 -16.48 -11.74
CA LYS A 45 -11.67 -17.78 -11.02
C LYS A 45 -10.69 -18.82 -11.58
N ASP A 46 -10.24 -18.68 -12.82
CA ASP A 46 -9.23 -19.57 -13.40
C ASP A 46 -7.87 -19.36 -12.72
N ARG A 47 -7.04 -20.40 -12.72
CA ARG A 47 -5.73 -20.41 -12.06
C ARG A 47 -4.56 -20.27 -13.03
N GLY A 48 -4.79 -20.28 -14.34
CA GLY A 48 -3.73 -20.47 -15.33
C GLY A 48 -2.70 -19.35 -15.28
N ASP A 49 -3.18 -18.11 -15.30
CA ASP A 49 -2.32 -16.94 -15.49
C ASP A 49 -2.13 -16.10 -14.22
N ARG A 50 -2.81 -16.45 -13.12
CA ARG A 50 -2.77 -15.67 -11.87
C ARG A 50 -1.37 -15.52 -11.28
N LYS A 51 -0.54 -16.56 -11.36
CA LYS A 51 0.81 -16.50 -10.79
C LYS A 51 1.69 -15.50 -11.56
N ILE A 52 1.62 -15.53 -12.89
CA ILE A 52 2.38 -14.62 -13.75
C ILE A 52 1.94 -13.18 -13.52
N ALA A 53 0.63 -12.93 -13.49
CA ALA A 53 0.08 -11.61 -13.19
C ALA A 53 0.49 -11.10 -11.79
N LEU A 54 0.47 -11.98 -10.79
CA LEU A 54 0.92 -11.64 -9.44
C LEU A 54 2.40 -11.26 -9.41
N ASP A 55 3.26 -12.08 -10.01
CA ASP A 55 4.70 -11.86 -10.03
C ASP A 55 5.03 -10.52 -10.72
N ARG A 56 4.33 -10.19 -11.82
CA ARG A 56 4.44 -8.88 -12.49
C ARG A 56 4.00 -7.73 -11.61
N ILE A 57 2.84 -7.82 -10.96
CA ILE A 57 2.35 -6.78 -10.06
C ILE A 57 3.32 -6.55 -8.90
N LEU A 58 3.82 -7.63 -8.28
CA LEU A 58 4.79 -7.52 -7.18
C LEU A 58 6.10 -6.89 -7.65
N GLN A 59 6.59 -7.26 -8.83
CA GLN A 59 7.78 -6.66 -9.42
C GLN A 59 7.55 -5.17 -9.75
N ASN A 60 6.37 -4.80 -10.24
CA ASN A 60 6.02 -3.42 -10.53
C ASN A 60 5.89 -2.59 -9.24
N LEU A 61 5.30 -3.13 -8.18
CA LEU A 61 5.25 -2.50 -6.86
C LEU A 61 6.65 -2.20 -6.33
N LYS A 62 7.58 -3.16 -6.49
CA LYS A 62 8.97 -3.02 -6.07
C LYS A 62 9.73 -1.97 -6.91
N THR A 63 9.63 -2.04 -8.24
CA THR A 63 10.37 -1.14 -9.14
C THR A 63 9.89 0.30 -9.04
N THR A 64 8.58 0.53 -8.84
CA THR A 64 8.02 1.87 -8.62
C THR A 64 8.23 2.40 -7.21
N GLY A 65 8.79 1.60 -6.29
CA GLY A 65 8.95 1.99 -4.89
C GLY A 65 7.60 2.24 -4.18
N SER A 66 6.55 1.53 -4.57
CA SER A 66 5.18 1.81 -4.10
C SER A 66 4.98 1.51 -2.62
N LEU A 67 5.73 0.56 -2.05
CA LEU A 67 5.67 0.26 -0.63
C LEU A 67 6.46 1.30 0.18
N GLU A 68 7.62 1.70 -0.33
CA GLU A 68 8.48 2.75 0.24
C GLU A 68 7.73 4.10 0.25
N TYR A 69 6.99 4.40 -0.81
CA TYR A 69 6.08 5.55 -0.85
C TYR A 69 5.04 5.49 0.29
N CYS A 70 4.44 4.32 0.53
CA CYS A 70 3.46 4.16 1.59
C CYS A 70 4.08 4.32 2.99
N THR A 71 5.29 3.77 3.20
CA THR A 71 6.06 3.98 4.44
C THR A 71 6.32 5.46 4.68
N LYS A 72 6.80 6.19 3.66
CA LYS A 72 7.01 7.63 3.76
C LYS A 72 5.72 8.39 4.06
N LYS A 73 4.59 7.97 3.47
CA LYS A 73 3.28 8.56 3.78
C LYS A 73 2.84 8.33 5.22
N ILE A 74 3.16 7.18 5.82
CA ILE A 74 2.91 6.94 7.24
C ILE A 74 3.69 7.97 8.07
N ASP A 75 4.99 8.16 7.80
CA ASP A 75 5.81 9.14 8.52
C ASP A 75 5.29 10.57 8.37
N GLU A 76 4.92 10.98 7.15
CA GLU A 76 4.34 12.29 6.88
C GLU A 76 3.04 12.51 7.68
N TYR A 77 2.14 11.53 7.71
CA TYR A 77 0.88 11.64 8.45
C TYR A 77 1.08 11.59 9.97
N VAL A 78 2.05 10.81 10.47
CA VAL A 78 2.39 10.80 11.90
C VAL A 78 2.94 12.17 12.32
N ALA A 79 3.87 12.72 11.55
CA ALA A 79 4.43 14.05 11.81
C ALA A 79 3.35 15.14 11.76
N GLN A 80 2.49 15.11 10.74
CA GLN A 80 1.36 16.03 10.61
C GLN A 80 0.41 15.93 11.80
N SER A 81 0.01 14.72 12.19
CA SER A 81 -0.92 14.50 13.31
C SER A 81 -0.37 15.02 14.64
N ILE A 82 0.94 14.90 14.88
CA ILE A 82 1.60 15.47 16.05
C ILE A 82 1.65 17.00 15.97
N GLY A 83 1.93 17.56 14.79
CA GLY A 83 1.91 19.00 14.55
C GLY A 83 0.52 19.61 14.78
N ASP A 84 -0.53 18.94 14.32
CA ASP A 84 -1.92 19.40 14.44
C ASP A 84 -2.39 19.53 15.89
N ILE A 85 -1.80 18.77 16.83
CA ILE A 85 -2.13 18.86 18.27
C ILE A 85 -1.13 19.70 19.06
N HIS A 86 -0.13 20.28 18.40
CA HIS A 86 0.97 20.97 19.09
C HIS A 86 0.50 22.17 19.90
N PHE A 87 -0.52 22.89 19.42
CA PHE A 87 -1.09 24.07 20.09
C PHE A 87 -1.88 23.74 21.38
N LEU A 88 -2.23 22.47 21.59
CA LEU A 88 -2.95 22.05 22.80
C LEU A 88 -2.05 22.15 24.03
N ARG A 89 -2.65 22.44 25.19
CA ARG A 89 -1.94 22.48 26.47
C ARG A 89 -1.19 21.17 26.73
N ASP A 90 0.02 21.30 27.23
CA ASP A 90 0.83 20.15 27.63
C ASP A 90 0.19 19.43 28.82
N THR A 91 -0.31 18.23 28.55
CA THR A 91 -0.98 17.34 29.48
C THR A 91 -0.55 15.90 29.22
N ASN A 92 -0.77 15.01 30.20
CA ASN A 92 -0.53 13.59 30.02
C ASN A 92 -1.34 13.00 28.85
N PHE A 93 -2.54 13.53 28.57
CA PHE A 93 -3.35 13.12 27.42
C PHE A 93 -2.68 13.46 26.08
N LYS A 94 -2.16 14.68 25.93
CA LYS A 94 -1.38 15.08 24.75
C LYS A 94 -0.16 14.17 24.58
N PHE A 95 0.55 13.88 25.68
CA PHE A 95 1.68 12.95 25.67
C PHE A 95 1.26 11.56 25.16
N TYR A 96 0.17 10.98 25.68
CA TYR A 96 -0.30 9.66 25.23
C TYR A 96 -0.71 9.63 23.77
N LEU A 97 -1.35 10.69 23.25
CA LEU A 97 -1.69 10.79 21.83
C LEU A 97 -0.42 10.83 20.95
N ILE A 98 0.61 11.56 21.36
CA ILE A 98 1.90 11.60 20.65
C ILE A 98 2.57 10.23 20.66
N GLN A 99 2.60 9.53 21.80
CA GLN A 99 3.19 8.19 21.90
C GLN A 99 2.42 7.18 21.05
N MET A 100 1.09 7.25 21.07
CA MET A 100 0.25 6.43 20.21
C MET A 100 0.56 6.66 18.73
N ALA A 101 0.64 7.92 18.28
CA ALA A 101 0.99 8.24 16.89
C ALA A 101 2.37 7.70 16.49
N ARG A 102 3.40 7.86 17.35
CA ARG A 102 4.75 7.34 17.10
C ARG A 102 4.80 5.82 17.02
N SER A 103 3.95 5.12 17.77
CA SER A 103 3.88 3.66 17.74
C SER A 103 3.37 3.08 16.41
N LEU A 104 2.81 3.92 15.53
CA LEU A 104 2.32 3.53 14.20
C LEU A 104 3.42 3.55 13.13
N GLN A 105 4.60 4.10 13.42
CA GLN A 105 5.70 4.12 12.45
C GLN A 105 6.26 2.70 12.29
N PRO A 106 6.49 2.24 11.04
CA PRO A 106 7.11 0.94 10.80
C PRO A 106 8.55 0.93 11.34
N ALA A 107 8.96 -0.24 11.86
CA ALA A 107 10.29 -0.47 12.43
C ALA A 107 11.42 -0.43 11.38
#